data_AF-M4DAB7-F1
#
_entry.id   AF-M4DAB7-F1
#
_cell.length_a   1.000
_cell.length_b   1.000
_cell.length_c   1.000
_cell.angle_alpha   90.00
_cell.angle_beta   90.00
_cell.angle_gamma   90.00
#
_symmetry.space_group_name_H-M   'P 1'
#
loop_
_entity.id
_entity.type
_entity.pdbx_description
1 polymer ?
#
loop_
_entity_poly.entity_id
_entity_poly.type
_entity_poly.pdbx_seq_one_letter_code
_entity_poly.pdbx_strand_id
1 'polypeptide(L)'
;MQSKIGGGGLPPAFSLFPSLNKTFTFHQILVLIITFLAYASFHASRKPPSIVKSVLGHSVNEQSNSPIDNRWAPFKGWAPFNGTEGTQRLGELDLAFLSSYALGMYFAGHLGDRIDLRLFLVFGMMGSGILTVVFGLGYWMNVHLLGFYMTIQIVCGLFQSIGWPCVVSVVANWCGKEKRGLIMGVWNSHTSVGNIVGSVVASSVLDSGWGWSFALPGGLVIVSGLVVRIISDLNLATII
;
A
#
# COMPACT_ATOMS: atom_id res chain seq x y z
N MET A 1 7.87 -14.12 -46.95
CA MET A 1 8.19 -12.69 -46.88
C MET A 1 8.81 -12.43 -45.51
N GLN A 2 10.14 -12.47 -45.44
CA GLN A 2 10.89 -12.14 -44.22
C GLN A 2 10.81 -10.63 -44.00
N SER A 3 10.49 -10.16 -42.80
CA SER A 3 10.69 -8.76 -42.41
C SER A 3 11.72 -8.67 -41.30
N LYS A 4 12.63 -7.72 -41.49
CA LYS A 4 13.77 -7.34 -40.65
C LYS A 4 13.31 -6.98 -39.23
N ILE A 5 13.87 -7.63 -38.23
CA ILE A 5 13.92 -7.10 -36.86
C ILE A 5 15.23 -6.32 -36.76
N GLY A 6 15.12 -5.00 -36.72
CA GLY A 6 16.24 -4.08 -36.56
C GLY A 6 16.88 -4.20 -35.18
N GLY A 7 18.21 -4.05 -35.17
CA GLY A 7 19.05 -4.15 -33.98
C GLY A 7 18.79 -3.06 -32.95
N GLY A 8 17.95 -3.36 -31.97
CA GLY A 8 18.04 -2.78 -30.64
C GLY A 8 18.98 -3.63 -29.79
N GLY A 9 20.06 -3.04 -29.28
CA GLY A 9 20.96 -3.72 -28.35
C GLY A 9 20.18 -4.29 -27.16
N LEU A 10 20.57 -5.49 -26.71
CA LEU A 10 20.00 -6.14 -25.54
C LEU A 10 20.00 -5.17 -24.34
N PRO A 11 18.87 -5.04 -23.60
CA PRO A 11 18.82 -4.22 -22.40
C PRO A 11 19.92 -4.65 -21.41
N PRO A 12 20.56 -3.72 -20.68
CA PRO A 12 21.66 -4.02 -19.75
C PRO A 12 21.35 -5.07 -18.67
N ALA A 13 20.06 -5.35 -18.41
CA ALA A 13 19.64 -6.35 -17.43
C ALA A 13 19.78 -7.81 -17.93
N PHE A 14 19.84 -8.05 -19.24
CA PHE A 14 19.96 -9.41 -19.79
C PHE A 14 21.31 -10.07 -19.48
N SER A 15 22.34 -9.29 -19.12
CA SER A 15 23.66 -9.83 -18.75
C SER A 15 23.71 -10.38 -17.32
N LEU A 16 22.71 -10.12 -16.48
CA LEU A 16 22.73 -10.54 -15.06
C LEU A 16 22.20 -11.96 -14.85
N PHE A 17 21.29 -12.48 -15.69
CA PHE A 17 20.68 -13.80 -15.50
C PHE A 17 20.38 -14.52 -16.83
N PRO A 18 21.39 -15.12 -17.50
CA PRO A 18 21.26 -15.65 -18.87
C PRO A 18 20.43 -16.95 -19.00
N SER A 19 20.07 -17.63 -17.90
CA SER A 19 19.70 -19.06 -17.92
C SER A 19 18.24 -19.39 -17.59
N LEU A 20 17.30 -18.45 -17.71
CA LEU A 20 15.92 -18.67 -17.26
C LEU A 20 14.98 -19.16 -18.39
N ASN A 21 15.20 -20.38 -18.87
CA ASN A 21 14.17 -21.12 -19.62
C ASN A 21 13.10 -21.61 -18.65
N LYS A 22 12.00 -20.87 -18.51
CA LYS A 22 10.96 -21.15 -17.51
C LYS A 22 9.63 -21.57 -18.16
N THR A 23 8.96 -22.56 -17.56
CA THR A 23 7.67 -23.11 -18.03
C THR A 23 6.51 -22.13 -17.82
N PHE A 24 5.38 -22.32 -18.55
CA PHE A 24 4.16 -21.52 -18.36
C PHE A 24 3.64 -21.54 -16.91
N THR A 25 3.70 -22.70 -16.25
CA THR A 25 3.34 -22.86 -14.83
C THR A 25 4.20 -22.01 -13.91
N PHE A 26 5.50 -21.89 -14.20
CA PHE A 26 6.37 -21.01 -13.43
C PHE A 26 5.89 -19.54 -13.53
N HIS A 27 5.52 -19.11 -14.73
CA HIS A 27 5.08 -17.73 -14.98
C HIS A 27 3.78 -17.43 -14.23
N GLN A 28 2.82 -18.37 -14.25
CA GLN A 28 1.58 -18.29 -13.46
C GLN A 28 1.86 -18.16 -11.95
N ILE A 29 2.72 -19.01 -11.39
CA ILE A 29 3.06 -18.98 -9.97
C ILE A 29 3.75 -17.66 -9.61
N LEU A 30 4.67 -17.20 -10.45
CA LEU A 30 5.37 -15.95 -10.24
C LEU A 30 4.41 -14.75 -10.22
N VAL A 31 3.47 -14.68 -11.18
CA VAL A 31 2.43 -13.64 -11.20
C VAL A 31 1.60 -13.68 -9.93
N LEU A 32 1.16 -14.86 -9.50
CA LEU A 32 0.37 -15.02 -8.27
C LEU A 32 1.14 -14.54 -7.04
N ILE A 33 2.42 -14.90 -6.91
CA ILE A 33 3.25 -14.46 -5.78
C ILE A 33 3.44 -12.94 -5.79
N ILE A 34 3.79 -12.35 -6.94
CA ILE A 34 4.05 -10.92 -7.04
C ILE A 34 2.79 -10.11 -6.75
N THR A 35 1.68 -10.49 -7.37
CA THR A 35 0.40 -9.83 -7.15
C THR A 35 -0.10 -10.00 -5.72
N PHE A 36 0.12 -11.17 -5.12
CA PHE A 36 -0.15 -11.42 -3.70
C PHE A 36 0.65 -10.49 -2.79
N LEU A 37 1.96 -10.39 -3.01
CA LEU A 37 2.85 -9.53 -2.21
C LEU A 37 2.51 -8.05 -2.39
N ALA A 38 2.24 -7.62 -3.63
CA ALA A 38 1.77 -6.27 -3.92
C ALA A 38 0.51 -5.94 -3.13
N TYR A 39 -0.48 -6.83 -3.13
CA TYR A 39 -1.72 -6.63 -2.39
C TYR A 39 -1.56 -6.72 -0.87
N ALA A 40 -0.74 -7.66 -0.39
CA ALA A 40 -0.39 -7.74 1.02
C ALA A 40 0.27 -6.43 1.49
N SER A 41 1.14 -5.82 0.67
CA SER A 41 1.75 -4.52 1.00
C SER A 41 0.73 -3.39 1.09
N PHE A 42 -0.24 -3.34 0.17
CA PHE A 42 -1.35 -2.38 0.24
C PHE A 42 -2.16 -2.55 1.52
N HIS A 43 -2.48 -3.77 1.91
CA HIS A 43 -3.19 -4.01 3.17
C HIS A 43 -2.33 -3.65 4.39
N ALA A 44 -1.03 -3.92 4.34
CA ALA A 44 -0.10 -3.51 5.38
C ALA A 44 -0.09 -1.99 5.58
N SER A 45 -0.09 -1.19 4.50
CA SER A 45 -0.11 0.28 4.59
C SER A 45 -1.43 0.88 5.09
N ARG A 46 -2.52 0.11 5.11
CA ARG A 46 -3.83 0.55 5.66
C ARG A 46 -3.95 0.34 7.16
N LYS A 47 -3.07 -0.45 7.77
CA LYS A 47 -3.11 -0.75 9.22
C LYS A 47 -2.62 0.35 10.16
N PRO A 48 -1.67 1.24 9.81
CA PRO A 48 -1.12 2.21 10.74
C PRO A 48 -2.14 3.07 11.48
N PRO A 49 -3.21 3.63 10.86
CA PRO A 49 -4.23 4.42 11.57
C PRO A 49 -4.84 3.70 12.78
N SER A 50 -5.14 2.40 12.65
CA SER A 50 -5.68 1.60 13.75
C SER A 50 -4.67 1.41 14.89
N ILE A 51 -3.38 1.33 14.57
CA ILE A 51 -2.31 1.12 15.54
C ILE A 51 -1.99 2.43 16.28
N VAL A 52 -1.83 3.53 15.55
CA VAL A 52 -1.45 4.81 16.16
C VAL A 52 -2.58 5.44 16.97
N LYS A 53 -3.83 5.02 16.76
CA LYS A 53 -4.99 5.49 17.53
C LYS A 53 -4.76 5.41 19.05
N SER A 54 -4.07 4.37 19.52
CA SER A 54 -3.75 4.20 20.95
C SER A 54 -2.86 5.31 21.51
N VAL A 55 -2.06 6.00 20.67
CA VAL A 55 -1.14 7.07 21.09
C VAL A 55 -1.68 8.45 20.74
N LEU A 56 -2.43 8.58 19.63
CA LEU A 56 -2.94 9.88 19.17
C LEU A 56 -4.04 10.45 20.08
N GLY A 57 -4.86 9.59 20.71
CA GLY A 57 -6.07 9.98 21.44
C GLY A 57 -5.91 10.36 22.91
N HIS A 58 -4.75 10.17 23.53
CA HIS A 58 -4.58 10.47 24.96
C HIS A 58 -4.58 12.00 25.23
N SER A 59 -5.73 12.53 25.62
CA SER A 59 -5.82 13.75 26.44
C SER A 59 -5.85 13.33 27.90
N VAL A 60 -4.82 13.72 28.66
CA VAL A 60 -4.91 13.66 30.12
C VAL A 60 -6.02 14.63 30.52
N ASN A 61 -7.04 14.13 31.23
CA ASN A 61 -8.05 14.97 31.87
C ASN A 61 -7.32 16.07 32.66
N GLU A 62 -7.51 17.33 32.29
CA GLU A 62 -7.04 18.51 33.04
C GLU A 62 -7.83 18.70 34.36
N GLN A 63 -7.97 17.64 35.16
CA GLN A 63 -8.69 17.68 36.44
C GLN A 63 -7.96 16.94 37.56
N SER A 64 -6.63 16.83 37.51
CA SER A 64 -5.83 16.52 38.69
C SER A 64 -5.25 17.82 39.25
N ASN A 65 -5.93 18.41 40.25
CA ASN A 65 -5.42 19.50 41.10
C ASN A 65 -4.25 19.03 42.02
N SER A 66 -3.37 18.18 41.50
CA SER A 66 -2.21 17.66 42.21
C SER A 66 -0.99 18.52 41.84
N PRO A 67 -0.32 19.21 42.79
CA PRO A 67 0.92 19.94 42.53
C PRO A 67 2.14 19.00 42.34
N ILE A 68 1.91 17.76 41.87
CA ILE A 68 2.96 16.76 41.67
C ILE A 68 3.29 16.74 40.17
N ASP A 69 4.23 17.60 39.83
CA ASP A 69 5.16 17.50 38.71
C ASP A 69 4.77 16.55 37.54
N ASN A 70 3.96 17.07 36.60
CA ASN A 70 3.53 16.40 35.36
C ASN A 70 4.66 16.14 34.33
N ARG A 71 5.93 16.11 34.77
CA ARG A 71 7.11 15.92 33.89
C ARG A 71 7.21 14.50 33.29
N TRP A 72 6.35 13.56 33.68
CA TRP A 72 6.41 12.14 33.30
C TRP A 72 5.12 11.58 32.68
N ALA A 73 4.25 12.40 32.08
CA ALA A 73 3.17 11.87 31.23
C ALA A 73 3.79 11.39 29.90
N PRO A 74 3.94 10.06 29.64
CA PRO A 74 4.83 9.60 28.58
C PRO A 74 4.32 9.92 27.17
N PHE A 75 3.04 10.26 27.00
CA PHE A 75 2.47 10.63 25.70
C PHE A 75 1.41 11.73 25.85
N LYS A 76 1.77 12.99 25.56
CA LYS A 76 0.78 14.00 25.19
C LYS A 76 0.19 13.57 23.83
N GLY A 77 -1.12 13.40 23.73
CA GLY A 77 -1.78 13.06 22.47
C GLY A 77 -1.47 14.07 21.36
N TRP A 78 -1.73 13.69 20.11
CA TRP A 78 -1.38 14.51 18.93
C TRP A 78 -2.58 15.29 18.38
N ALA A 79 -2.50 16.62 18.34
CA ALA A 79 -3.52 17.43 17.66
C ALA A 79 -3.51 17.15 16.15
N PRO A 80 -4.67 17.03 15.47
CA PRO A 80 -6.03 17.35 15.93
C PRO A 80 -6.81 16.17 16.55
N PHE A 81 -6.13 15.09 16.90
CA PHE A 81 -6.74 13.84 17.39
C PHE A 81 -6.81 13.73 18.92
N ASN A 82 -6.23 14.67 19.65
CA ASN A 82 -6.01 14.63 21.10
C ASN A 82 -7.16 15.21 21.94
N GLY A 83 -8.42 15.08 21.50
CA GLY A 83 -9.59 15.58 22.22
C GLY A 83 -10.75 14.58 22.25
N THR A 84 -11.91 15.00 22.77
CA THR A 84 -13.14 14.18 22.83
C THR A 84 -13.56 13.66 21.45
N GLU A 85 -13.36 14.51 20.43
CA GLU A 85 -13.67 14.19 19.03
C GLU A 85 -12.60 13.35 18.33
N GLY A 86 -11.49 13.01 19.00
CA GLY A 86 -10.35 12.34 18.39
C GLY A 86 -10.69 11.04 17.69
N THR A 87 -11.52 10.20 18.33
CA THR A 87 -12.02 8.95 17.73
C THR A 87 -12.89 9.21 16.50
N GLN A 88 -13.73 10.25 16.55
CA GLN A 88 -14.53 10.65 15.39
C GLN A 88 -13.63 11.12 14.24
N ARG A 89 -12.64 11.98 14.50
CA ARG A 89 -11.71 12.49 13.48
C ARG A 89 -10.92 11.38 12.78
N LEU A 90 -10.48 10.37 13.53
CA LEU A 90 -9.86 9.19 12.92
C LEU A 90 -10.84 8.39 12.05
N GLY A 91 -12.10 8.27 12.48
CA GLY A 91 -13.16 7.67 11.66
C GLY A 91 -13.47 8.46 10.38
N GLU A 92 -13.43 9.79 10.44
CA GLU A 92 -13.59 10.67 9.25
C GLU A 92 -12.46 10.42 8.24
N LEU A 93 -11.23 10.23 8.69
CA LEU A 93 -10.09 9.88 7.82
C LEU A 93 -10.28 8.53 7.12
N ASP A 94 -10.70 7.51 7.87
CA ASP A 94 -10.97 6.18 7.31
C ASP A 94 -12.12 6.23 6.31
N LEU A 95 -13.19 6.98 6.63
CA LEU A 95 -14.31 7.18 5.71
C LEU A 95 -13.87 7.89 4.43
N ALA A 96 -13.10 8.97 4.53
CA ALA A 96 -12.61 9.71 3.37
C ALA A 96 -11.72 8.84 2.46
N PHE A 97 -10.85 8.03 3.05
CA PHE A 97 -10.06 7.03 2.33
C PHE A 97 -10.97 6.02 1.62
N LEU A 98 -11.94 5.41 2.32
CA LEU A 98 -12.80 4.37 1.74
C LEU A 98 -13.76 4.91 0.67
N SER A 99 -14.30 6.11 0.86
CA SER A 99 -15.18 6.76 -0.13
C SER A 99 -14.42 7.10 -1.41
N SER A 100 -13.23 7.71 -1.28
CA SER A 100 -12.38 8.01 -2.44
C SER A 100 -11.87 6.74 -3.12
N TYR A 101 -11.53 5.71 -2.35
CA TYR A 101 -11.16 4.39 -2.87
C TYR A 101 -12.31 3.76 -3.68
N ALA A 102 -13.54 3.79 -3.17
CA ALA A 102 -14.71 3.27 -3.87
C ALA A 102 -14.97 4.00 -5.19
N LEU A 103 -14.91 5.33 -5.18
CA LEU A 103 -15.05 6.14 -6.39
C LEU A 103 -13.92 5.85 -7.39
N GLY A 104 -12.68 5.79 -6.90
CA GLY A 104 -11.49 5.49 -7.68
C GLY A 104 -11.57 4.12 -8.35
N MET A 105 -12.08 3.10 -7.67
CA MET A 105 -12.21 1.75 -8.23
C MET A 105 -13.08 1.72 -9.48
N TYR A 106 -14.18 2.48 -9.49
CA TYR A 106 -15.05 2.60 -10.66
C TYR A 106 -14.28 3.12 -11.87
N PHE A 107 -13.55 4.23 -11.73
CA PHE A 107 -12.79 4.81 -12.82
C PHE A 107 -11.54 4.00 -13.19
N ALA A 108 -10.83 3.45 -12.20
CA ALA A 108 -9.64 2.65 -12.39
C ALA A 108 -9.94 1.36 -13.14
N GLY A 109 -11.11 0.75 -12.94
CA GLY A 109 -11.56 -0.38 -13.77
C GLY A 109 -11.62 -0.01 -15.25
N HIS A 110 -12.34 1.07 -15.58
CA HIS A 110 -12.48 1.52 -16.97
C HIS A 110 -11.16 1.98 -17.60
N LEU A 111 -10.31 2.64 -16.81
CA LEU A 111 -9.01 3.11 -17.30
C LEU A 111 -8.04 1.93 -17.50
N GLY A 112 -8.07 0.94 -16.60
CA GLY A 112 -7.24 -0.27 -16.66
C GLY A 112 -7.45 -1.08 -17.94
N ASP A 113 -8.63 -1.03 -18.55
CA ASP A 113 -8.89 -1.69 -19.84
C ASP A 113 -8.18 -1.01 -21.03
N ARG A 114 -7.66 0.22 -20.87
CA ARG A 114 -7.06 1.03 -21.94
C ARG A 114 -5.57 1.28 -21.79
N ILE A 115 -4.99 0.96 -20.63
CA ILE A 115 -3.58 1.23 -20.32
C ILE A 115 -2.89 -0.05 -19.88
N ASP A 116 -1.56 -0.04 -19.93
CA ASP A 116 -0.76 -1.16 -19.42
C ASP A 116 -1.03 -1.36 -17.92
N LEU A 117 -1.66 -2.50 -17.58
CA LEU A 117 -2.05 -2.85 -16.21
C LEU A 117 -0.85 -2.89 -15.26
N ARG A 118 0.34 -3.23 -15.75
CA ARG A 118 1.56 -3.35 -14.91
C ARG A 118 2.04 -1.96 -14.54
N LEU A 119 2.16 -1.05 -15.51
CA LEU A 119 2.55 0.32 -15.26
C LEU A 119 1.51 1.04 -14.40
N PHE A 120 0.22 0.76 -14.62
CA PHE A 120 -0.84 1.35 -13.84
C PHE A 120 -0.84 0.88 -12.39
N LEU A 121 -0.65 -0.43 -12.16
CA LEU A 121 -0.47 -0.99 -10.82
C LEU A 121 0.73 -0.35 -10.11
N VAL A 122 1.88 -0.27 -10.78
CA VAL A 122 3.09 0.37 -10.21
C VAL A 122 2.80 1.82 -9.85
N PHE A 123 2.13 2.59 -10.72
CA PHE A 123 1.75 3.96 -10.44
C PHE A 123 0.86 4.08 -9.18
N GLY A 124 -0.14 3.21 -9.03
CA GLY A 124 -0.98 3.13 -7.84
C GLY A 124 -0.18 2.79 -6.57
N MET A 125 0.75 1.84 -6.66
CA MET A 125 1.62 1.44 -5.54
C MET A 125 2.55 2.57 -5.11
N MET A 126 3.26 3.18 -6.07
CA MET A 126 4.19 4.28 -5.78
C MET A 126 3.46 5.47 -5.15
N GLY A 127 2.32 5.89 -5.71
CA GLY A 127 1.53 6.99 -5.17
C GLY A 127 0.99 6.70 -3.76
N SER A 128 0.41 5.53 -3.55
CA SER A 128 -0.11 5.13 -2.24
C SER A 128 1.00 5.02 -1.18
N GLY A 129 2.14 4.42 -1.52
CA GLY A 129 3.28 4.29 -0.62
C GLY A 129 3.87 5.65 -0.24
N ILE A 130 4.08 6.55 -1.22
CA ILE A 130 4.56 7.92 -0.98
C ILE A 130 3.59 8.66 -0.07
N LEU A 131 2.29 8.64 -0.37
CA LEU A 131 1.29 9.35 0.46
C LEU A 131 1.18 8.78 1.87
N THR A 132 1.35 7.46 2.03
CA THR A 132 1.43 6.84 3.35
C THR A 132 2.64 7.37 4.13
N VAL A 133 3.82 7.46 3.49
CA VAL A 133 5.01 8.06 4.11
C VAL A 133 4.77 9.53 4.46
N VAL A 134 4.16 10.30 3.55
CA VAL A 134 3.83 11.72 3.77
C VAL A 134 2.84 11.90 4.93
N PHE A 135 1.89 10.98 5.13
CA PHE A 135 1.05 10.98 6.33
C PHE A 135 1.90 10.90 7.60
N GLY A 136 2.87 9.97 7.62
CA GLY A 136 3.84 9.82 8.71
C GLY A 136 4.73 11.05 8.90
N LEU A 137 5.09 11.75 7.81
CA LEU A 137 5.86 13.02 7.86
C LEU A 137 5.21 14.08 8.75
N GLY A 138 3.89 14.02 8.93
CA GLY A 138 3.18 14.88 9.88
C GLY A 138 3.76 14.83 11.31
N TYR A 139 4.32 13.70 11.75
CA TYR A 139 5.01 13.58 13.03
C TYR A 139 6.26 14.45 13.09
N TRP A 140 7.22 14.23 12.18
CA TRP A 140 8.51 14.93 12.20
C TRP A 140 8.39 16.40 11.84
N MET A 141 7.41 16.76 11.01
CA MET A 141 7.11 18.15 10.63
C MET A 141 6.21 18.88 11.63
N ASN A 142 5.79 18.21 12.71
CA ASN A 142 4.91 18.76 13.74
C ASN A 142 3.61 19.38 13.19
N VAL A 143 2.95 18.66 12.29
CA VAL A 143 1.71 19.10 11.63
C VAL A 143 0.49 18.80 12.51
N HIS A 144 -0.33 19.81 12.76
CA HIS A 144 -1.55 19.70 13.58
C HIS A 144 -2.84 20.04 12.83
N LEU A 145 -2.79 20.10 11.49
CA LEU A 145 -3.92 20.47 10.65
C LEU A 145 -4.69 19.22 10.18
N LEU A 146 -5.98 19.09 10.53
CA LEU A 146 -6.81 17.97 10.08
C LEU A 146 -6.88 17.86 8.55
N GLY A 147 -6.96 19.00 7.86
CA GLY A 147 -7.03 19.06 6.40
C GLY A 147 -5.83 18.43 5.70
N PHE A 148 -4.64 18.45 6.32
CA PHE A 148 -3.45 17.76 5.80
C PHE A 148 -3.68 16.26 5.74
N TYR A 149 -4.06 15.66 6.88
CA TYR A 149 -4.33 14.22 6.98
C TYR A 149 -5.51 13.78 6.08
N MET A 150 -6.57 14.61 6.02
CA MET A 150 -7.74 14.35 5.19
C MET A 150 -7.39 14.32 3.70
N THR A 151 -6.64 15.31 3.23
CA THR A 151 -6.22 15.41 1.82
C THR A 151 -5.36 14.21 1.44
N ILE A 152 -4.41 13.84 2.30
CA ILE A 152 -3.55 12.68 2.06
C ILE A 152 -4.38 11.40 1.96
N GLN A 153 -5.35 11.19 2.85
CA GLN A 153 -6.19 9.99 2.84
C GLN A 153 -7.08 9.90 1.59
N ILE A 154 -7.65 11.02 1.14
CA ILE A 154 -8.44 11.07 -0.10
C ILE A 154 -7.56 10.71 -1.29
N VAL A 155 -6.41 11.37 -1.44
CA VAL A 155 -5.53 11.13 -2.58
C VAL A 155 -4.95 9.71 -2.51
N CYS A 156 -4.58 9.23 -1.33
CA CYS A 156 -4.10 7.86 -1.12
C CYS A 156 -5.16 6.83 -1.50
N GLY A 157 -6.42 7.03 -1.12
CA GLY A 157 -7.55 6.19 -1.50
C GLY A 157 -7.71 6.08 -3.01
N LEU A 158 -7.60 7.20 -3.74
CA LEU A 158 -7.63 7.21 -5.21
C LEU A 158 -6.49 6.39 -5.83
N PHE A 159 -5.25 6.58 -5.40
CA PHE A 159 -4.12 5.80 -5.92
C PHE A 159 -4.26 4.31 -5.58
N GLN A 160 -4.67 3.99 -4.36
CA GLN A 160 -4.77 2.63 -3.89
C GLN A 160 -5.92 1.87 -4.57
N SER A 161 -6.95 2.58 -5.03
CA SER A 161 -8.09 2.01 -5.77
C SER A 161 -7.70 1.31 -7.07
N ILE A 162 -6.55 1.70 -7.66
CA ILE A 162 -6.03 1.13 -8.90
C ILE A 162 -5.67 -0.35 -8.74
N GLY A 163 -5.24 -0.75 -7.54
CA GLY A 163 -4.71 -2.09 -7.30
C GLY A 163 -5.68 -3.20 -7.70
N TRP A 164 -6.93 -3.11 -7.26
CA TRP A 164 -7.87 -4.24 -7.31
C TRP A 164 -8.25 -4.61 -8.74
N PRO A 165 -8.76 -3.67 -9.57
CA PRO A 165 -9.10 -3.98 -10.95
C PRO A 165 -7.88 -4.47 -11.73
N CYS A 166 -6.69 -3.88 -11.52
CA CYS A 166 -5.49 -4.31 -12.23
C CYS A 166 -5.13 -5.75 -11.91
N VAL A 167 -5.05 -6.08 -10.62
CA VAL A 167 -4.58 -7.40 -10.20
C VAL A 167 -5.59 -8.50 -10.47
N VAL A 168 -6.89 -8.23 -10.29
CA VAL A 168 -7.94 -9.20 -10.64
C VAL A 168 -7.90 -9.51 -12.13
N SER A 169 -7.71 -8.51 -13.00
CA SER A 169 -7.56 -8.71 -14.44
C SER A 169 -6.31 -9.52 -14.77
N VAL A 170 -5.17 -9.22 -14.11
CA VAL A 170 -3.92 -9.99 -14.25
C VAL A 170 -4.11 -11.46 -13.88
N VAL A 171 -4.65 -11.75 -12.68
CA VAL A 171 -4.84 -13.12 -12.20
C VAL A 171 -5.87 -13.85 -13.07
N ALA A 172 -6.93 -13.18 -13.53
CA ALA A 172 -7.92 -13.76 -14.42
C ALA A 172 -7.35 -14.15 -15.79
N ASN A 173 -6.41 -13.37 -16.33
CA ASN A 173 -5.74 -13.67 -17.60
C ASN A 173 -4.79 -14.87 -17.49
N TRP A 174 -4.11 -15.02 -16.34
CA TRP A 174 -3.14 -16.08 -16.13
C TRP A 174 -3.74 -17.40 -15.64
N CYS A 175 -4.82 -17.34 -14.86
CA CYS A 175 -5.40 -18.50 -14.20
C CYS A 175 -6.69 -18.93 -14.89
N GLY A 176 -6.60 -20.01 -15.68
CA GLY A 176 -7.73 -20.60 -16.41
C GLY A 176 -8.93 -21.00 -15.53
N LYS A 177 -10.04 -21.37 -16.18
CA LYS A 177 -11.37 -21.47 -15.54
C LYS A 177 -11.51 -22.61 -14.52
N GLU A 178 -10.77 -23.71 -14.68
CA GLU A 178 -11.02 -24.96 -13.94
C GLU A 178 -10.74 -24.87 -12.43
N LYS A 179 -9.72 -24.09 -12.02
CA LYS A 179 -9.30 -23.96 -10.60
C LYS A 179 -9.39 -22.52 -10.08
N ARG A 180 -10.13 -21.65 -10.78
CA ARG A 180 -10.18 -20.21 -10.49
C ARG A 180 -10.64 -19.91 -9.06
N GLY A 181 -11.60 -20.67 -8.53
CA GLY A 181 -12.10 -20.50 -7.16
C GLY A 181 -11.02 -20.75 -6.10
N LEU A 182 -10.28 -21.86 -6.21
CA LEU A 182 -9.18 -22.19 -5.29
C LEU A 182 -8.05 -21.16 -5.39
N ILE A 183 -7.65 -20.80 -6.62
CA ILE A 183 -6.58 -19.82 -6.86
C ILE A 183 -6.95 -18.46 -6.27
N MET A 184 -8.17 -17.97 -6.55
CA MET A 184 -8.65 -16.70 -5.98
C MET A 184 -8.80 -16.77 -4.46
N GLY A 185 -9.24 -17.91 -3.91
CA GLY A 185 -9.32 -18.10 -2.46
C GLY A 185 -7.97 -18.01 -1.77
N VAL A 186 -6.97 -18.75 -2.28
CA VAL A 186 -5.58 -18.67 -1.77
C VAL A 186 -5.02 -17.27 -1.96
N TRP A 187 -5.21 -16.68 -3.15
CA TRP A 187 -4.71 -15.35 -3.45
C TRP A 187 -5.30 -14.29 -2.51
N ASN A 188 -6.62 -14.30 -2.26
CA ASN A 188 -7.33 -13.34 -1.41
C ASN A 188 -6.88 -13.36 0.07
N SER A 189 -6.19 -14.42 0.51
CA SER A 189 -5.53 -14.48 1.83
C SER A 189 -4.43 -13.42 2.01
N HIS A 190 -4.01 -12.75 0.91
CA HIS A 190 -3.15 -11.55 0.95
C HIS A 190 -3.68 -10.49 1.93
N THR A 191 -5.00 -10.40 2.09
CA THR A 191 -5.65 -9.41 2.95
C THR A 191 -5.26 -9.65 4.40
N SER A 192 -5.39 -10.90 4.85
CA SER A 192 -5.05 -11.30 6.21
C SER A 192 -3.54 -11.19 6.45
N VAL A 193 -2.72 -11.67 5.50
CA VAL A 193 -1.26 -11.58 5.61
C VAL A 193 -0.82 -10.11 5.69
N GLY A 194 -1.31 -9.26 4.80
CA GLY A 194 -1.01 -7.83 4.80
C GLY A 194 -1.45 -7.14 6.10
N ASN A 195 -2.65 -7.46 6.60
CA ASN A 195 -3.13 -6.90 7.86
C ASN A 195 -2.27 -7.32 9.07
N ILE A 196 -1.81 -8.57 9.11
CA ILE A 196 -0.91 -9.06 10.16
C ILE A 196 0.44 -8.34 10.06
N VAL A 197 1.07 -8.37 8.88
CA VAL A 197 2.36 -7.73 8.64
C VAL A 197 2.30 -6.23 8.96
N GLY A 198 1.28 -5.53 8.48
CA GLY A 198 1.10 -4.10 8.76
C GLY A 198 0.93 -3.81 10.25
N SER A 199 0.16 -4.62 10.97
CA SER A 199 -0.03 -4.43 12.41
C SER A 199 1.25 -4.69 13.20
N VAL A 200 2.02 -5.73 12.84
CA VAL A 200 3.30 -6.06 13.48
C VAL A 200 4.34 -4.98 13.20
N VAL A 201 4.53 -4.61 11.94
CA VAL A 201 5.51 -3.59 11.52
C VAL A 201 5.18 -2.22 12.09
N ALA A 202 3.91 -1.81 12.08
CA ALA A 202 3.51 -0.51 12.61
C ALA A 202 3.63 -0.45 14.14
N SER A 203 3.28 -1.53 14.85
CA SER A 203 3.36 -1.58 16.31
C SER A 203 4.79 -1.67 16.82
N SER A 204 5.69 -2.38 16.12
CA SER A 204 7.08 -2.57 16.58
C SER A 204 7.90 -1.28 16.63
N VAL A 205 7.47 -0.24 15.91
CA VAL A 205 8.15 1.06 15.85
C VAL A 205 7.36 2.18 16.52
N LEU A 206 6.22 1.86 17.15
CA LEU A 206 5.34 2.86 17.76
C LEU A 206 6.05 3.65 18.86
N ASP A 207 6.88 2.98 19.66
CA ASP A 207 7.67 3.59 20.74
C ASP A 207 8.75 4.56 20.24
N SER A 208 9.17 4.42 18.97
CA SER A 208 10.14 5.33 18.33
C SER A 208 9.49 6.58 17.72
N GLY A 209 8.17 6.70 17.78
CA GLY A 209 7.37 7.79 17.21
C GLY A 209 6.35 7.29 16.19
N TRP A 210 5.10 7.74 16.32
CA TRP A 210 3.98 7.24 15.52
C TRP A 210 4.15 7.45 14.01
N GLY A 211 4.97 8.42 13.57
CA GLY A 211 5.30 8.63 12.16
C GLY A 211 5.96 7.41 11.50
N TRP A 212 6.79 6.66 12.25
CA TRP A 212 7.44 5.44 11.76
C TRP A 212 6.43 4.34 11.43
N SER A 213 5.33 4.28 12.17
CA SER A 213 4.25 3.32 11.94
C SER A 213 3.62 3.48 10.55
N PHE A 214 3.74 4.66 9.92
CA PHE A 214 3.32 4.90 8.53
C PHE A 214 4.49 4.80 7.54
N ALA A 215 5.66 5.34 7.91
CA ALA A 215 6.80 5.38 7.00
C ALA A 215 7.28 3.98 6.58
N LEU A 216 7.33 3.01 7.51
CA LEU A 216 7.78 1.65 7.18
C LEU A 216 6.79 0.89 6.28
N PRO A 217 5.48 0.80 6.58
CA PRO A 217 4.52 0.19 5.66
C PRO A 217 4.41 0.93 4.32
N GLY A 218 4.51 2.27 4.31
CA GLY A 218 4.56 3.06 3.08
C GLY A 218 5.78 2.72 2.21
N GLY A 219 6.95 2.61 2.85
CA GLY A 219 8.19 2.13 2.21
C GLY A 219 8.07 0.70 1.67
N LEU A 220 7.39 -0.19 2.39
CA LEU A 220 7.12 -1.56 1.94
C LEU A 220 6.30 -1.59 0.64
N VAL A 221 5.30 -0.72 0.50
CA VAL A 221 4.52 -0.59 -0.74
C VAL A 221 5.40 -0.07 -1.88
N ILE A 222 6.24 0.94 -1.63
CA ILE A 222 7.17 1.49 -2.62
C ILE A 222 8.13 0.39 -3.11
N VAL A 223 8.77 -0.33 -2.20
CA VAL A 223 9.69 -1.42 -2.54
C VAL A 223 8.96 -2.51 -3.32
N SER A 224 7.76 -2.91 -2.89
CA SER A 224 6.93 -3.87 -3.62
C SER A 224 6.61 -3.38 -5.04
N GLY A 225 6.30 -2.08 -5.22
CA GLY A 225 6.06 -1.48 -6.53
C GLY A 225 7.29 -1.49 -7.43
N LEU A 226 8.48 -1.24 -6.88
CA LEU A 226 9.74 -1.36 -7.62
C LEU A 226 10.03 -2.80 -8.02
N VAL A 227 9.75 -3.76 -7.15
CA VAL A 227 9.87 -5.20 -7.46
C VAL A 227 8.92 -5.59 -8.59
N VAL A 228 7.66 -5.15 -8.56
CA VAL A 228 6.70 -5.35 -9.65
C VAL A 228 7.23 -4.77 -10.95
N ARG A 229 7.76 -3.53 -10.93
CA ARG A 229 8.34 -2.85 -12.10
C ARG A 229 9.51 -3.63 -12.69
N ILE A 230 10.48 -4.02 -11.85
CA ILE A 230 11.68 -4.75 -12.28
C ILE A 230 11.30 -6.11 -12.87
N ILE A 231 10.44 -6.88 -12.19
CA ILE A 231 10.06 -8.20 -12.69
C ILE A 231 9.22 -8.11 -13.97
N SER A 232 8.43 -7.05 -14.11
CA SER A 232 7.68 -6.77 -15.35
C SER A 232 8.63 -6.51 -16.53
N ASP A 233 9.75 -5.81 -16.31
CA ASP A 233 10.78 -5.57 -17.34
C ASP A 233 11.60 -6.82 -17.65
N LEU A 234 11.97 -7.62 -16.64
CA LEU A 234 12.78 -8.82 -16.84
C LEU A 234 12.07 -9.89 -17.68
N ASN A 235 10.74 -9.85 -17.76
CA ASN A 235 9.93 -10.84 -18.48
C ASN A 235 9.26 -10.26 -19.75
N LEU A 236 9.93 -9.30 -20.42
CA LEU A 236 9.47 -8.49 -21.57
C LEU A 236 8.91 -9.24 -22.81
N ALA A 237 8.66 -10.55 -22.74
CA ALA A 237 7.97 -11.29 -23.81
C ALA A 237 6.80 -12.18 -23.34
N THR A 238 6.61 -12.46 -22.04
CA THR A 238 5.76 -13.63 -21.69
C THR A 238 4.91 -13.53 -20.43
N ILE A 239 4.86 -12.43 -19.67
CA ILE A 239 4.12 -12.41 -18.38
C ILE A 239 3.18 -11.22 -18.20
N ILE A 240 1.94 -11.32 -18.71
CA ILE A 240 0.74 -10.43 -18.57
C ILE A 240 0.45 -9.63 -19.82
#